data_AF-A0A640SKU2-F1
#
_entry.id   AF-A0A640SKU2-F1
#
_cell.length_a   1.000
_cell.length_b   1.000
_cell.length_c   1.000
_cell.angle_alpha   90.00
_cell.angle_beta   90.00
_cell.angle_gamma   90.00
#
_symmetry.space_group_name_H-M   'P 1'
#
loop_
_entity.id
_entity.type
_entity.pdbx_description
1 polymer ?
#
loop_
_entity_poly.entity_id
_entity_poly.type
_entity_poly.pdbx_seq_one_letter_code
_entity_poly.pdbx_strand_id
1 'polypeptide(L)'
;MNSSPSTATMPDACSALSYPALIRLIAEIDDNGPIPLRRLAGTLADLSEYRLRRATDLARDLGLVHVRPGGRLGLTTSGSELADLYDATARWARRHAYPSAASDFTHRIQSTLALLAAAPALTEERGLCGPTADSQLTADAHADLTGARDLLDQWLASNQAVQLGASQSVE
;
A
#
# COMPACT_ATOMS: atom_id res chain seq x y z
N MET A 1 17.29 5.22 30.25
CA MET A 1 15.85 5.03 29.92
C MET A 1 15.80 4.78 28.43
N ASN A 2 15.61 3.53 28.03
CA ASN A 2 15.62 3.12 26.62
C ASN A 2 14.29 3.54 25.99
N SER A 3 14.31 4.53 25.11
CA SER A 3 13.18 4.78 24.21
C SER A 3 13.19 3.69 23.16
N SER A 4 12.26 2.74 23.25
CA SER A 4 12.00 1.80 22.15
C SER A 4 11.61 2.60 20.90
N PRO A 5 12.12 2.25 19.71
CA PRO A 5 11.66 2.87 18.47
C PRO A 5 10.16 2.61 18.33
N SER A 6 9.37 3.66 18.11
CA SER A 6 7.93 3.56 17.90
C SER A 6 7.70 2.79 16.60
N THR A 7 7.29 1.53 16.71
CA THR A 7 6.86 0.73 15.56
C THR A 7 5.59 1.37 14.99
N ALA A 8 5.61 1.77 13.72
CA ALA A 8 4.42 2.28 13.04
C ALA A 8 3.30 1.25 13.16
N THR A 9 2.10 1.70 13.54
CA THR A 9 0.96 0.81 13.66
C THR A 9 0.47 0.40 12.27
N MET A 10 -0.17 -0.76 12.14
CA MET A 10 -0.74 -1.23 10.87
C MET A 10 -1.62 -0.16 10.17
N PRO A 11 -2.48 0.61 10.88
CA PRO A 11 -3.19 1.73 10.29
C PRO A 11 -2.30 2.82 9.69
N ASP A 12 -1.21 3.20 10.36
CA ASP A 12 -0.28 4.22 9.87
C ASP A 12 0.39 3.76 8.57
N ALA A 13 0.80 2.49 8.53
CA ALA A 13 1.39 1.90 7.34
C ALA A 13 0.38 1.81 6.19
N CYS A 14 -0.84 1.33 6.44
CA CYS A 14 -1.91 1.32 5.43
C CYS A 14 -2.18 2.71 4.86
N SER A 15 -2.20 3.75 5.71
CA SER A 15 -2.40 5.14 5.28
C SER A 15 -1.30 5.61 4.34
N ALA A 16 -0.03 5.37 4.70
CA ALA A 16 1.11 5.72 3.86
C ALA A 16 1.12 4.95 2.53
N LEU A 17 0.87 3.63 2.57
CA LEU A 17 0.83 2.75 1.39
C LEU A 17 -0.39 3.02 0.50
N SER A 18 -1.42 3.71 1.00
CA SER A 18 -2.62 4.07 0.24
C SER A 18 -2.45 5.35 -0.59
N TYR A 19 -1.27 5.98 -0.64
CA TYR A 19 -1.07 7.18 -1.45
C TYR A 19 -1.23 6.86 -2.96
N PRO A 20 -2.18 7.48 -3.69
CA PRO A 20 -2.49 7.10 -5.08
C PRO A 20 -1.29 7.12 -6.03
N ALA A 21 -0.45 8.14 -5.92
CA ALA A 21 0.71 8.28 -6.78
C ALA A 21 1.83 7.28 -6.44
N LEU A 22 1.89 6.79 -5.19
CA LEU A 22 2.78 5.70 -4.81
C LEU A 22 2.31 4.39 -5.44
N ILE A 23 1.02 4.05 -5.29
CA ILE A 23 0.42 2.85 -5.92
C ILE A 23 0.71 2.83 -7.42
N ARG A 24 0.43 3.95 -8.10
CA ARG A 24 0.66 4.12 -9.53
C ARG A 24 2.14 3.94 -9.91
N LEU A 25 3.05 4.52 -9.15
CA LEU A 25 4.49 4.44 -9.39
C LEU A 25 5.02 3.01 -9.23
N ILE A 26 4.65 2.33 -8.14
CA ILE A 26 5.11 0.97 -7.86
C ILE A 26 4.58 0.01 -8.92
N ALA A 27 3.28 0.07 -9.23
CA ALA A 27 2.67 -0.75 -10.27
C ALA A 27 3.29 -0.50 -11.65
N GLU A 28 3.59 0.76 -12.02
CA GLU A 28 4.24 1.05 -13.30
C GLU A 28 5.61 0.38 -13.43
N ILE A 29 6.42 0.43 -12.38
CA ILE A 29 7.77 -0.17 -12.38
C ILE A 29 7.67 -1.70 -12.34
N ASP A 30 6.67 -2.25 -11.65
CA ASP A 30 6.43 -3.71 -11.63
C ASP A 30 6.04 -4.23 -13.03
N ASP A 31 5.05 -3.59 -13.66
CA ASP A 31 4.53 -4.01 -14.96
C ASP A 31 5.53 -3.81 -16.11
N ASN A 32 6.31 -2.72 -16.08
CA ASN A 32 7.13 -2.29 -17.24
C ASN A 32 8.64 -2.30 -16.95
N GLY A 33 9.03 -2.59 -15.72
CA GLY A 33 10.43 -2.56 -15.28
C GLY A 33 10.98 -1.14 -15.03
N PRO A 34 12.30 -1.01 -14.82
CA PRO A 34 12.91 0.24 -14.36
C PRO A 34 12.78 1.42 -15.34
N ILE A 35 12.25 2.53 -14.82
CA ILE A 35 11.95 3.75 -15.58
C ILE A 35 13.17 4.70 -15.57
N PRO A 36 13.64 5.23 -16.71
CA PRO A 36 14.66 6.27 -16.71
C PRO A 36 14.18 7.52 -15.98
N LEU A 37 14.95 8.06 -15.04
CA LEU A 37 14.54 9.22 -14.23
C LEU A 37 14.13 10.43 -15.10
N ARG A 38 14.86 10.66 -16.20
CA ARG A 38 14.55 11.72 -17.18
C ARG A 38 13.21 11.54 -17.92
N ARG A 39 12.64 10.34 -17.92
CA ARG A 39 11.36 10.01 -18.57
C ARG A 39 10.22 9.82 -17.58
N LEU A 40 10.48 9.94 -16.27
CA LEU A 40 9.51 9.60 -15.24
C LEU A 40 8.21 10.40 -15.38
N ALA A 41 8.31 11.74 -15.54
CA ALA A 41 7.15 12.61 -15.76
C ALA A 41 6.37 12.29 -17.06
N GLY A 42 7.07 11.85 -18.11
CA GLY A 42 6.42 11.46 -19.36
C GLY A 42 5.79 10.06 -19.32
N THR A 43 6.30 9.17 -18.47
CA THR A 43 5.78 7.81 -18.28
C THR A 43 4.53 7.84 -17.39
N LEU A 44 4.55 8.70 -16.37
CA LEU A 44 3.48 8.92 -15.41
C LEU A 44 2.78 10.26 -15.66
N ALA A 45 2.39 10.49 -16.92
CA ALA A 45 1.85 11.77 -17.38
C ALA A 45 0.48 12.12 -16.77
N ASP A 46 -0.20 11.14 -16.18
CA ASP A 46 -1.43 11.31 -15.39
C ASP A 46 -1.18 11.94 -14.02
N LEU A 47 0.07 11.95 -13.53
CA LEU A 47 0.46 12.55 -12.26
C LEU A 47 1.04 13.94 -12.46
N SER A 48 0.64 14.88 -11.59
CA SER A 48 1.33 16.17 -11.51
C SER A 48 2.76 16.00 -11.01
N GLU A 49 3.66 16.91 -11.41
CA GLU A 49 5.08 16.85 -11.01
C GLU A 49 5.25 16.80 -9.48
N TYR A 50 4.43 17.55 -8.74
CA TYR A 50 4.42 17.53 -7.28
C TYR A 50 4.06 16.14 -6.71
N ARG A 51 3.00 15.51 -7.24
CA ARG A 51 2.57 14.17 -6.79
C ARG A 51 3.62 13.12 -7.13
N LEU A 52 4.22 13.22 -8.31
CA LEU A 52 5.27 12.30 -8.74
C LEU A 52 6.52 12.43 -7.86
N ARG A 53 6.96 13.67 -7.58
CA ARG A 53 8.07 13.94 -6.67
C ARG A 53 7.81 13.36 -5.29
N ARG A 54 6.66 13.69 -4.70
CA ARG A 54 6.24 13.19 -3.39
C ARG A 54 6.16 11.66 -3.34
N ALA A 55 5.61 11.01 -4.37
CA ALA A 55 5.55 9.55 -4.46
C ALA A 55 6.95 8.93 -4.56
N THR A 56 7.85 9.55 -5.32
CA THR A 56 9.23 9.06 -5.47
C THR A 56 10.02 9.22 -4.18
N ASP A 57 9.86 10.33 -3.47
CA ASP A 57 10.51 10.58 -2.19
C ASP A 57 9.98 9.63 -1.12
N LEU A 58 8.65 9.48 -1.01
CA LEU A 58 8.03 8.47 -0.15
C LEU A 58 8.55 7.06 -0.48
N ALA A 59 8.62 6.68 -1.76
CA ALA A 59 9.12 5.37 -2.14
C ALA A 59 10.60 5.16 -1.75
N ARG A 60 11.43 6.20 -1.73
CA ARG A 60 12.82 6.12 -1.28
C ARG A 60 12.90 6.01 0.24
N ASP A 61 12.13 6.81 0.96
CA ASP A 61 12.10 6.81 2.42
C ASP A 61 11.63 5.45 2.97
N LEU A 62 10.67 4.83 2.28
CA LEU A 62 10.20 3.47 2.56
C LEU A 62 11.11 2.38 1.97
N GLY A 63 12.25 2.72 1.34
CA GLY A 63 13.18 1.74 0.78
C GLY A 63 12.62 0.87 -0.35
N LEU A 64 11.54 1.30 -1.01
CA LEU A 64 10.81 0.55 -2.05
C LEU A 64 11.50 0.63 -3.42
N VAL A 65 12.24 1.72 -3.65
CA VAL A 65 12.88 1.99 -4.94
C VAL A 65 14.36 2.31 -4.76
N HIS A 66 15.14 2.00 -5.78
CA HIS A 66 16.55 2.38 -5.88
C HIS A 66 16.87 2.89 -7.28
N VAL A 67 17.92 3.71 -7.38
CA VAL A 67 18.47 4.11 -8.67
C VAL A 67 19.49 3.06 -9.12
N ARG A 68 19.16 2.36 -10.20
CA ARG A 68 20.04 1.39 -10.87
C ARG A 68 21.15 2.11 -11.66
N PRO A 69 22.27 1.40 -11.93
CA PRO A 69 23.27 1.87 -12.90
C PRO A 69 22.60 2.32 -14.21
N GLY A 70 23.00 3.49 -14.70
CA GLY A 70 22.36 4.13 -15.87
C GLY A 70 21.17 5.04 -15.55
N GLY A 71 20.92 5.35 -14.27
CA GLY A 71 19.97 6.39 -13.87
C GLY A 71 18.50 5.99 -14.04
N ARG A 72 18.19 4.73 -13.78
CA ARG A 72 16.84 4.17 -13.86
C ARG A 72 16.31 3.88 -12.46
N LEU A 73 15.08 4.30 -12.18
CA LEU A 73 14.38 3.98 -10.94
C LEU A 73 13.80 2.57 -11.07
N GLY A 74 14.16 1.67 -10.17
CA GLY A 74 13.65 0.29 -10.13
C GLY A 74 13.22 -0.12 -8.72
N LEU A 75 12.40 -1.16 -8.62
CA LEU A 75 11.97 -1.71 -7.32
C LEU A 75 13.13 -2.41 -6.62
N THR A 76 13.22 -2.24 -5.30
CA THR A 76 13.97 -3.13 -4.41
C THR A 76 13.19 -4.45 -4.21
N THR A 77 13.73 -5.38 -3.42
CA THR A 77 12.97 -6.57 -2.99
C THR A 77 11.69 -6.16 -2.28
N SER A 78 11.78 -5.27 -1.28
CA SER A 78 10.64 -4.73 -0.54
C SER A 78 9.61 -4.03 -1.44
N GLY A 79 10.07 -3.33 -2.48
CA GLY A 79 9.19 -2.71 -3.47
C GLY A 79 8.46 -3.72 -4.34
N SER A 80 9.10 -4.85 -4.67
CA SER A 80 8.49 -5.94 -5.44
C SER A 80 7.45 -6.68 -4.60
N GLU A 81 7.77 -6.96 -3.33
CA GLU A 81 6.81 -7.56 -2.38
C GLU A 81 5.59 -6.64 -2.15
N LEU A 82 5.79 -5.32 -2.15
CA LEU A 82 4.68 -4.37 -2.09
C LEU A 82 3.81 -4.42 -3.36
N ALA A 83 4.42 -4.59 -4.54
CA ALA A 83 3.67 -4.77 -5.79
C ALA A 83 2.82 -6.05 -5.75
N ASP A 84 3.37 -7.15 -5.24
CA ASP A 84 2.63 -8.40 -5.01
C ASP A 84 1.44 -8.19 -4.05
N LEU A 85 1.63 -7.42 -2.98
CA LEU A 85 0.54 -7.04 -2.06
C LEU A 85 -0.54 -6.19 -2.77
N TYR A 86 -0.14 -5.22 -3.59
CA TYR A 86 -1.08 -4.42 -4.39
C TYR A 86 -1.87 -5.28 -5.38
N ASP A 87 -1.25 -6.24 -6.04
CA ASP A 87 -1.97 -7.14 -6.93
C ASP A 87 -2.86 -8.13 -6.16
N ALA A 88 -2.41 -8.66 -5.01
CA ALA A 88 -3.23 -9.47 -4.11
C ALA A 88 -4.51 -8.75 -3.68
N THR A 89 -4.37 -7.50 -3.21
CA THR A 89 -5.50 -6.68 -2.78
C THR A 89 -6.42 -6.30 -3.94
N ALA A 90 -5.88 -5.91 -5.10
CA ALA A 90 -6.68 -5.61 -6.28
C ALA A 90 -7.41 -6.84 -6.84
N ARG A 91 -6.78 -8.01 -6.80
CA ARG A 91 -7.38 -9.29 -7.19
C ARG A 91 -8.51 -9.69 -6.25
N TRP A 92 -8.31 -9.55 -4.94
CA TRP A 92 -9.36 -9.76 -3.94
C TRP A 92 -10.54 -8.83 -4.20
N ALA A 93 -10.28 -7.53 -4.37
CA ALA A 93 -11.31 -6.53 -4.62
C ALA A 93 -12.10 -6.79 -5.91
N ARG A 94 -11.43 -7.24 -6.98
CA ARG A 94 -12.09 -7.67 -8.23
C ARG A 94 -13.00 -8.88 -8.01
N ARG A 95 -12.51 -9.91 -7.31
CA ARG A 95 -13.26 -11.15 -7.03
C ARG A 95 -14.55 -10.87 -6.26
N HIS A 96 -14.48 -9.95 -5.30
CA HIS A 96 -15.59 -9.62 -4.40
C HIS A 96 -16.34 -8.34 -4.78
N ALA A 97 -16.08 -7.80 -5.98
CA ALA A 97 -16.65 -6.56 -6.51
C ALA A 97 -16.58 -5.36 -5.52
N TYR A 98 -15.51 -5.30 -4.73
CA TYR A 98 -15.31 -4.29 -3.69
C TYR A 98 -14.43 -3.12 -4.20
N PRO A 99 -14.66 -1.86 -3.74
CA PRO A 99 -15.89 -1.41 -3.07
C PRO A 99 -17.08 -1.37 -4.04
N SER A 100 -16.80 -1.35 -5.35
CA SER A 100 -17.79 -1.59 -6.41
C SER A 100 -17.13 -2.29 -7.60
N ALA A 101 -17.94 -2.89 -8.47
CA ALA A 101 -17.46 -3.52 -9.70
C ALA A 101 -16.80 -2.52 -10.68
N ALA A 102 -17.17 -1.23 -10.63
CA ALA A 102 -16.66 -0.19 -11.52
C ALA A 102 -15.39 0.51 -11.00
N SER A 103 -14.95 0.21 -9.78
CA SER A 103 -13.77 0.83 -9.19
C SER A 103 -12.50 0.50 -9.95
N ASP A 104 -11.66 1.52 -10.18
CA ASP A 104 -10.35 1.35 -10.79
C ASP A 104 -9.36 0.62 -9.86
N PHE A 105 -8.19 0.30 -10.39
CA PHE A 105 -7.15 -0.43 -9.67
C PHE A 105 -6.70 0.29 -8.39
N THR A 106 -6.43 1.60 -8.48
CA THR A 106 -5.94 2.39 -7.35
C THR A 106 -6.98 2.46 -6.24
N HIS A 107 -8.24 2.75 -6.59
CA HIS A 107 -9.32 2.85 -5.62
C HIS A 107 -9.60 1.51 -4.93
N ARG A 108 -9.53 0.39 -5.67
CA ARG A 108 -9.63 -0.96 -5.09
C ARG A 108 -8.57 -1.23 -4.04
N ILE A 109 -7.31 -0.86 -4.31
CA ILE A 109 -6.21 -1.01 -3.36
C ILE A 109 -6.47 -0.15 -2.13
N GLN A 110 -6.76 1.14 -2.30
CA GLN A 110 -7.01 2.05 -1.18
C GLN A 110 -8.14 1.56 -0.28
N SER A 111 -9.27 1.16 -0.85
CA SER A 111 -10.41 0.67 -0.07
C SER A 111 -10.09 -0.64 0.65
N THR A 112 -9.32 -1.54 0.03
CA THR A 112 -8.93 -2.81 0.65
C THR A 112 -7.91 -2.60 1.77
N LEU A 113 -6.94 -1.69 1.60
CA LEU A 113 -6.01 -1.31 2.67
C LEU A 113 -6.70 -0.63 3.85
N ALA A 114 -7.69 0.23 3.58
CA ALA A 114 -8.52 0.84 4.61
C ALA A 114 -9.30 -0.23 5.41
N LEU A 115 -9.85 -1.23 4.72
CA LEU A 115 -10.52 -2.36 5.34
C LEU A 115 -9.56 -3.19 6.23
N LEU A 116 -8.35 -3.46 5.74
CA LEU A 116 -7.31 -4.18 6.50
C LEU A 116 -6.87 -3.41 7.77
N ALA A 117 -6.78 -2.08 7.67
CA ALA A 117 -6.47 -1.21 8.80
C ALA A 117 -7.57 -1.18 9.87
N ALA A 118 -8.84 -1.32 9.46
CA ALA A 118 -10.00 -1.32 10.36
C ALA A 118 -10.24 -2.69 11.04
N ALA A 119 -9.77 -3.79 10.44
CA ALA A 119 -10.05 -5.15 10.89
C ALA A 119 -9.54 -5.59 12.30
N PRO A 120 -8.53 -4.97 12.97
CA PRO A 120 -8.24 -5.35 14.36
C PRO A 120 -9.43 -5.09 15.32
N ALA A 121 -10.33 -4.15 14.99
CA ALA A 121 -11.51 -3.84 15.80
C ALA A 121 -12.67 -4.85 15.64
N LEU A 122 -12.67 -5.68 14.59
CA LEU A 122 -13.78 -6.58 14.27
C LEU A 122 -13.79 -7.88 15.12
N THR A 123 -12.70 -8.16 15.84
CA THR A 123 -12.61 -9.38 16.68
C THR A 123 -13.10 -9.14 18.10
N GLU A 124 -13.06 -7.91 18.62
CA GLU A 124 -13.48 -7.57 19.98
C GLU A 124 -14.92 -7.02 20.07
N GLU A 125 -15.41 -6.34 19.04
CA GLU A 125 -16.72 -5.66 19.04
C GLU A 125 -17.81 -6.47 18.32
N ARG A 126 -17.92 -7.77 18.57
CA ARG A 126 -19.03 -8.59 18.05
C ARG A 126 -20.31 -8.42 18.87
N GLY A 127 -20.58 -7.19 19.31
CA GLY A 127 -21.63 -6.86 20.28
C GLY A 127 -22.45 -5.62 19.96
N LEU A 128 -21.88 -4.49 19.53
CA LEU A 128 -22.62 -3.21 19.61
C LEU A 128 -22.18 -2.14 18.57
N CYS A 129 -22.47 -2.32 17.28
CA CYS A 129 -22.71 -1.17 16.39
C CYS A 129 -23.33 -1.56 15.04
N GLY A 130 -24.14 -0.66 14.49
CA GLY A 130 -24.94 -0.84 13.27
C GLY A 130 -24.14 -1.04 11.97
N PRO A 131 -24.82 -1.21 10.82
CA PRO A 131 -24.20 -1.67 9.59
C PRO A 131 -23.29 -0.58 9.00
N THR A 132 -21.99 -0.67 9.26
CA THR A 132 -20.97 -0.11 8.37
C THR A 132 -20.87 -0.97 7.11
N ALA A 133 -20.34 -0.43 6.02
CA ALA A 133 -20.19 -1.15 4.74
C ALA A 133 -19.47 -2.51 4.88
N ASP A 134 -18.70 -2.70 5.96
CA ASP A 134 -18.03 -3.94 6.33
C ASP A 134 -18.97 -5.09 6.72
N SER A 135 -20.22 -4.80 7.12
CA SER A 135 -21.26 -5.81 7.42
C SER A 135 -21.81 -6.53 6.18
N GLN A 136 -21.35 -6.18 4.97
CA GLN A 136 -21.81 -6.75 3.70
C GLN A 136 -20.85 -7.76 3.06
N LEU A 137 -19.65 -7.97 3.61
CA LEU A 137 -18.71 -8.94 3.07
C LEU A 137 -19.16 -10.37 3.38
N THR A 138 -19.12 -11.25 2.39
CA THR A 138 -19.43 -12.68 2.57
C THR A 138 -18.36 -13.37 3.42
N ALA A 139 -18.68 -14.54 3.98
CA ALA A 139 -17.70 -15.33 4.73
C ALA A 139 -16.47 -15.69 3.88
N ASP A 140 -16.69 -16.00 2.60
CA ASP A 140 -15.61 -16.27 1.63
C ASP A 140 -14.75 -15.03 1.37
N ALA A 141 -15.35 -13.84 1.30
CA ALA A 141 -14.59 -12.59 1.17
C ALA A 141 -13.69 -12.33 2.38
N HIS A 142 -14.17 -12.64 3.59
CA HIS A 142 -13.37 -12.54 4.81
C HIS A 142 -12.20 -13.54 4.81
N ALA A 143 -12.45 -14.80 4.45
CA ALA A 143 -11.42 -15.83 4.40
C ALA A 143 -10.32 -15.48 3.38
N ASP A 144 -10.69 -15.02 2.19
CA ASP A 144 -9.72 -14.58 1.18
C ASP A 144 -8.95 -13.31 1.63
N LEU A 145 -9.59 -12.43 2.41
CA LEU A 145 -8.96 -11.21 2.93
C LEU A 145 -7.88 -11.53 3.98
N THR A 146 -8.02 -12.62 4.73
CA THR A 146 -6.98 -13.12 5.65
C THR A 146 -5.65 -13.33 4.94
N GLY A 147 -5.65 -13.88 3.72
CA GLY A 147 -4.41 -14.03 2.95
C GLY A 147 -3.74 -12.70 2.58
N ALA A 148 -4.53 -11.66 2.24
CA ALA A 148 -3.99 -10.32 2.00
C ALA A 148 -3.48 -9.65 3.30
N ARG A 149 -4.11 -9.95 4.44
CA ARG A 149 -3.66 -9.52 5.76
C ARG A 149 -2.32 -10.16 6.12
N ASP A 150 -2.17 -11.47 5.92
CA ASP A 150 -0.93 -12.19 6.22
C ASP A 150 0.24 -11.66 5.38
N LEU A 151 0.01 -11.35 4.09
CA LEU A 151 1.01 -10.71 3.23
C LEU A 151 1.41 -9.32 3.74
N LEU A 152 0.45 -8.51 4.19
CA LEU A 152 0.73 -7.19 4.77
C LEU A 152 1.51 -7.32 6.08
N ASP A 153 1.12 -8.23 6.97
CA ASP A 153 1.82 -8.47 8.24
C ASP A 153 3.26 -8.98 8.00
N GLN A 154 3.44 -9.89 7.03
CA GLN A 154 4.77 -10.37 6.61
C GLN A 154 5.62 -9.24 6.03
N TRP A 155 5.02 -8.40 5.18
CA TRP A 155 5.69 -7.24 4.61
C TRP A 155 6.12 -6.26 5.71
N LEU A 156 5.24 -5.93 6.64
CA LEU A 156 5.56 -5.04 7.77
C LEU A 156 6.66 -5.61 8.67
N ALA A 157 6.63 -6.91 8.96
CA ALA A 157 7.65 -7.58 9.75
C ALA A 157 9.03 -7.56 9.08
N SER A 158 9.07 -7.72 7.76
CA SER A 158 10.30 -7.74 6.97
C SER A 158 10.86 -6.33 6.70
N ASN A 159 10.02 -5.31 6.85
CA ASN A 159 10.32 -3.93 6.50
C ASN A 159 10.30 -2.99 7.71
N GLN A 160 10.68 -3.47 8.92
CA GLN A 160 10.70 -2.66 10.14
C GLN A 160 11.48 -1.33 10.03
N ALA A 161 12.48 -1.23 9.15
CA ALA A 161 13.21 0.02 8.88
C ALA A 161 12.33 1.12 8.27
N VAL A 162 11.27 0.75 7.54
CA VAL A 162 10.24 1.64 6.98
C VAL A 162 9.46 2.38 8.07
N GLN A 163 9.40 1.80 9.27
CA GLN A 163 8.69 2.36 10.42
C GLN A 163 9.43 3.52 11.11
N LEU A 164 10.71 3.73 10.81
CA LEU A 164 11.51 4.81 11.41
C LEU A 164 11.42 6.15 10.65
N GLY A 165 10.86 6.14 9.43
CA GLY A 165 10.70 7.34 8.59
C GLY A 165 9.35 8.06 8.72
N ALA A 166 8.27 7.32 9.05
CA ALA A 166 6.91 7.88 9.11
C ALA A 166 6.66 8.85 10.28
N SER A 167 7.50 8.81 11.34
CA SER A 167 7.37 9.69 12.51
C SER A 167 7.95 11.10 12.34
N GLN A 168 8.48 11.48 11.16
CA GLN A 168 9.11 12.80 10.95
C GLN A 168 8.36 13.73 9.96
N SER A 169 7.08 13.51 9.68
CA SER A 169 6.28 14.42 8.84
C SER A 169 5.00 14.85 9.52
N VAL A 170 5.13 15.53 10.67
CA VAL A 170 4.12 16.45 11.19
C VAL A 170 4.83 17.68 11.74
N GLU A 171 5.07 18.66 10.85
CA GLU A 171 5.15 20.09 11.18
C GLU A 171 4.44 20.89 10.08
#